data_AF-A0A9J6EJ28-F1
#
_entry.id   AF-A0A9J6EJ28-F1
#
_cell.length_a   1.000
_cell.length_b   1.000
_cell.length_c   1.000
_cell.angle_alpha   90.00
_cell.angle_beta   90.00
_cell.angle_gamma   90.00
#
_symmetry.space_group_name_H-M   'P 1'
#
loop_
_entity.id
_entity.type
_entity.pdbx_description
1 polymer ?
#
loop_
_entity_poly.entity_id
_entity_poly.type
_entity_poly.pdbx_seq_one_letter_code
_entity_poly.pdbx_strand_id
1 'polypeptide(L)'
;MKEESLVAQRLVYDEVSAAGGVAEVDVTDKMIDMVRSSNIKWKEDLERKKKERLDVLDAERKKKRTAALVKELESKKQKLMEDAQLQVSMLQQEIESLKQ
;
A
#
# COMPACT_ATOMS: atom_id res chain seq x y z
N MET A 1 8.11 -11.72 -15.90
CA MET A 1 8.58 -12.60 -14.80
C MET A 1 8.31 -14.10 -15.01
N LYS A 2 7.08 -14.61 -15.16
CA LYS A 2 6.88 -16.07 -15.35
C LYS A 2 7.44 -16.59 -16.68
N GLU A 3 7.28 -15.82 -17.75
CA GLU A 3 7.81 -16.20 -19.08
C GLU A 3 9.33 -16.10 -19.14
N GLU A 4 9.92 -15.05 -18.56
CA GLU A 4 11.38 -14.93 -18.39
C GLU A 4 11.97 -16.11 -17.59
N SER A 5 11.22 -16.62 -16.60
CA SER A 5 11.62 -17.80 -15.84
C SER A 5 11.60 -19.08 -16.68
N LEU A 6 10.65 -19.24 -17.60
CA LEU A 6 10.56 -20.44 -18.44
C LEU A 6 11.67 -20.46 -19.50
N VAL A 7 11.93 -19.31 -20.14
CA VAL A 7 13.03 -19.14 -21.10
C VAL A 7 14.38 -19.39 -20.41
N ALA A 8 14.59 -18.85 -19.21
CA ALA A 8 15.79 -19.09 -18.43
C ALA A 8 15.96 -20.58 -18.05
N GLN A 9 14.89 -21.25 -17.62
CA GLN A 9 14.91 -22.68 -17.33
C GLN A 9 15.26 -23.51 -18.57
N ARG A 10 14.75 -23.11 -19.74
CA ARG A 10 15.04 -23.79 -20.99
C ARG A 10 16.50 -23.63 -21.40
N LEU A 11 17.04 -22.42 -21.30
CA LEU A 11 18.46 -22.14 -21.52
C LEU A 11 19.34 -23.01 -20.63
N VAL A 12 19.06 -23.05 -19.32
CA VAL A 12 19.81 -23.91 -18.39
C VAL A 12 19.72 -25.38 -18.78
N TYR A 13 18.54 -25.86 -19.16
CA TYR A 13 18.36 -27.25 -19.60
C TYR A 13 19.18 -27.57 -20.85
N ASP A 14 19.13 -26.72 -21.86
CA ASP A 14 19.83 -26.95 -23.13
C ASP A 14 21.36 -26.96 -22.91
N GLU A 15 21.89 -26.05 -22.08
CA GLU A 15 23.32 -26.02 -21.73
C GLU A 15 23.76 -27.24 -20.91
N VAL A 16 22.96 -27.65 -19.91
CA VAL A 16 23.24 -28.86 -19.11
C VAL A 16 23.19 -30.12 -20.00
N SER A 17 22.25 -30.18 -20.94
CA SER A 17 22.15 -31.29 -21.89
C SER A 17 23.36 -31.31 -22.83
N ALA A 18 23.81 -30.15 -23.32
CA ALA A 18 24.98 -30.03 -24.18
C ALA A 18 26.27 -30.43 -23.45
N ALA A 19 26.35 -30.22 -22.14
CA ALA A 19 27.46 -30.64 -21.29
C ALA A 19 27.51 -32.16 -21.01
N GLY A 20 26.53 -32.95 -21.49
CA GLY A 20 26.47 -34.40 -21.24
C GLY A 20 25.57 -34.79 -20.07
N GLY A 21 24.82 -33.84 -19.51
CA GLY A 21 23.90 -34.05 -18.39
C GLY A 21 24.45 -33.54 -17.05
N VAL A 22 23.59 -33.56 -16.03
CA VAL A 22 23.88 -32.92 -14.72
C VAL A 22 25.13 -33.46 -14.04
N ALA A 23 25.45 -34.75 -14.23
CA ALA A 23 26.62 -35.38 -13.62
C ALA A 23 27.96 -34.85 -14.17
N GLU A 24 27.95 -34.32 -15.40
CA GLU A 24 29.14 -33.84 -16.09
C GLU A 24 29.35 -32.32 -15.91
N VAL A 25 28.43 -31.64 -15.23
CA VAL A 25 28.52 -30.21 -14.96
C VAL A 25 29.43 -29.98 -13.76
N ASP A 26 30.58 -29.35 -13.99
CA ASP A 26 31.47 -28.91 -12.93
C ASP A 26 30.91 -27.65 -12.24
N VAL A 27 30.74 -27.73 -10.93
CA VAL A 27 30.18 -26.62 -10.13
C VAL A 27 31.31 -25.71 -9.69
N THR A 28 31.42 -24.58 -10.37
CA THR A 28 32.45 -23.57 -10.05
C THR A 28 32.05 -22.70 -8.85
N ASP A 29 33.03 -22.17 -8.13
CA ASP A 29 32.83 -21.20 -7.05
C ASP A 29 32.01 -19.98 -7.49
N LYS A 30 32.22 -19.54 -8.73
CA LYS A 30 31.48 -18.43 -9.33
C LYS A 30 29.97 -18.71 -9.40
N MET A 31 29.58 -19.95 -9.74
CA MET A 31 28.17 -20.35 -9.77
C MET A 31 27.56 -20.30 -8.36
N ILE A 32 28.31 -20.77 -7.36
CA ILE A 32 27.89 -20.74 -5.96
C ILE A 32 27.67 -19.30 -5.50
N ASP A 33 28.59 -18.39 -5.82
CA ASP A 33 28.50 -16.98 -5.45
C ASP A 33 27.35 -16.25 -6.15
N MET A 34 27.09 -16.58 -7.42
CA MET A 34 25.94 -16.06 -8.17
C MET A 34 24.61 -16.49 -7.53
N VAL A 35 24.49 -17.76 -7.14
CA VAL A 35 23.29 -18.28 -6.47
C VAL A 35 23.10 -17.63 -5.10
N ARG A 36 24.17 -17.53 -4.30
CA ARG A 36 24.12 -16.84 -2.99
C ARG A 36 23.66 -15.39 -3.13
N SER A 37 24.28 -14.65 -4.06
CA SER A 37 23.93 -13.25 -4.32
C SER A 37 22.48 -13.09 -4.78
N SER A 38 22.01 -13.99 -5.66
CA SER A 38 20.63 -13.97 -6.14
C SER A 38 19.63 -14.26 -5.03
N ASN A 39 19.95 -15.20 -4.13
CA ASN A 39 19.12 -15.52 -2.98
C ASN A 39 19.03 -14.36 -1.99
N ILE A 40 20.15 -13.66 -1.74
CA ILE A 40 20.15 -12.46 -0.88
C ILE A 40 19.22 -11.39 -1.46
N LYS A 41 19.39 -11.04 -2.75
CA LYS A 41 18.54 -10.06 -3.43
C LYS A 41 17.06 -10.46 -3.39
N TRP A 42 16.76 -11.75 -3.60
CA TRP A 42 15.40 -12.25 -3.53
C TRP A 42 14.79 -12.08 -2.12
N LYS A 43 15.55 -12.36 -1.06
CA LYS A 43 15.10 -12.15 0.32
C LYS A 43 14.87 -10.67 0.64
N GLU A 44 15.79 -9.80 0.21
CA GLU A 44 15.65 -8.35 0.37
C GLU A 44 14.39 -7.84 -0.34
N ASP A 45 14.15 -8.27 -1.57
CA ASP A 45 12.95 -7.93 -2.32
C ASP A 45 11.66 -8.48 -1.69
N LEU A 46 11.73 -9.67 -1.09
CA LEU A 46 10.59 -10.26 -0.38
C LEU A 46 10.21 -9.42 0.85
N GLU A 47 11.18 -9.04 1.68
CA GLU A 47 10.95 -8.20 2.84
C GLU A 47 10.52 -6.78 2.45
N ARG A 48 11.10 -6.22 1.39
CA ARG A 48 10.67 -4.93 0.83
C ARG A 48 9.21 -4.95 0.41
N LYS A 49 8.78 -5.96 -0.36
CA LYS A 49 7.38 -6.11 -0.77
C LYS A 49 6.44 -6.30 0.41
N LYS A 50 6.88 -7.01 1.45
CA LYS A 50 6.10 -7.19 2.68
C LYS A 50 5.89 -5.85 3.39
N LYS A 51 6.96 -5.04 3.52
CA LYS A 51 6.89 -3.70 4.11
C LYS A 51 5.99 -2.77 3.29
N GLU A 52 6.17 -2.73 1.98
CA GLU A 52 5.33 -1.92 1.07
C GLU A 52 3.84 -2.24 1.24
N ARG A 53 3.47 -3.53 1.36
CA ARG A 53 2.08 -3.92 1.62
C ARG A 53 1.56 -3.41 2.96
N LEU A 54 2.36 -3.46 4.01
CA LEU A 54 1.99 -2.94 5.33
C LEU A 54 1.81 -1.43 5.29
N ASP A 55 2.73 -0.71 4.64
CA ASP A 55 2.68 0.74 4.50
C ASP A 55 1.43 1.20 3.73
N VAL A 56 1.05 0.47 2.67
CA VAL A 56 -0.20 0.73 1.92
C VAL A 56 -1.43 0.51 2.81
N LEU A 57 -1.48 -0.59 3.56
CA LEU A 57 -2.59 -0.88 4.47
C LEU A 57 -2.74 0.20 5.56
N ASP A 58 -1.62 0.66 6.12
CA ASP A 58 -1.61 1.71 7.13
C ASP A 58 -2.02 3.08 6.54
N ALA A 59 -1.58 3.39 5.32
CA ALA A 59 -2.01 4.58 4.60
C ALA A 59 -3.52 4.57 4.34
N GLU A 60 -4.09 3.44 3.90
CA GLU A 60 -5.53 3.29 3.71
C GLU A 60 -6.31 3.43 5.01
N ARG A 61 -5.82 2.84 6.11
CA ARG A 61 -6.43 2.99 7.43
C ARG A 61 -6.42 4.44 7.90
N LYS A 62 -5.31 5.16 7.74
CA LYS A 62 -5.21 6.59 8.06
C LYS A 62 -6.20 7.40 7.22
N LYS A 63 -6.24 7.17 5.90
CA LYS A 63 -7.18 7.85 4.99
C LYS A 63 -8.64 7.66 5.43
N LYS A 64 -9.03 6.42 5.77
CA LYS A 64 -10.38 6.12 6.27
C LYS A 64 -10.70 6.85 7.58
N ARG A 65 -9.76 6.86 8.53
CA ARG A 65 -9.93 7.59 9.81
C ARG A 65 -10.08 9.09 9.60
N THR A 66 -9.23 9.69 8.77
CA THR A 66 -9.30 11.12 8.46
C THR A 66 -10.62 11.47 7.77
N ALA A 67 -11.06 10.67 6.79
CA ALA A 67 -12.34 10.90 6.12
C ALA A 67 -13.54 10.82 7.09
N ALA A 68 -13.53 9.86 8.02
CA ALA A 68 -14.56 9.75 9.06
C ALA A 68 -14.57 10.99 9.98
N LEU A 69 -13.39 11.46 10.40
CA LEU A 69 -13.26 12.64 11.26
C LEU A 69 -13.74 13.92 10.55
N VAL A 70 -13.39 14.09 9.27
CA VAL A 70 -13.87 15.23 8.46
C VAL A 70 -15.39 15.23 8.40
N LYS A 71 -16.00 14.09 8.07
CA LYS A 71 -17.47 13.95 8.01
C LYS A 71 -18.13 14.27 9.36
N GLU A 72 -17.54 13.82 10.47
CA GLU A 72 -18.05 14.12 11.80
C GLU A 72 -17.97 15.62 12.11
N LEU A 73 -16.86 16.28 11.79
CA LEU A 73 -16.66 17.71 11.98
C LEU A 73 -17.60 18.55 11.11
N GLU A 74 -17.82 18.15 9.86
CA GLU A 74 -18.79 18.78 8.96
C GLU A 74 -20.21 18.70 9.52
N SER A 75 -20.61 17.53 10.01
CA SER A 75 -21.92 17.35 10.64
C SER A 75 -22.07 18.20 11.91
N LYS A 76 -21.03 18.26 12.76
CA LYS A 76 -21.02 19.12 13.96
C LYS A 76 -21.12 20.59 13.60
N LYS A 77 -20.37 21.04 12.58
CA LYS A 77 -20.42 22.41 12.07
C LYS A 77 -21.83 22.77 11.60
N GLN A 78 -22.44 21.89 10.80
CA GLN A 78 -23.78 22.14 10.29
C GLN A 78 -24.81 22.27 11.42
N LYS A 79 -24.79 21.36 12.40
CA LYS A 79 -25.69 21.44 13.57
C LYS A 79 -25.51 22.76 14.33
N LEU A 80 -24.26 23.16 14.60
CA LEU A 80 -23.98 24.42 15.28
C LEU A 80 -24.48 25.63 14.48
N MET A 81 -24.39 25.59 13.15
CA MET A 81 -24.94 26.65 12.30
C MET A 81 -26.48 26.69 12.37
N GLU A 82 -27.14 25.54 12.32
CA GLU A 82 -28.61 25.44 12.45
C GLU A 82 -29.08 25.95 13.81
N ASP A 83 -28.42 25.55 14.90
CA ASP A 83 -28.72 26.01 16.25
C ASP A 83 -28.51 27.53 16.40
N ALA A 84 -27.41 28.06 15.86
CA ALA A 84 -27.14 29.49 15.88
C ALA A 84 -28.18 30.27 15.05
N GLN A 85 -28.58 29.76 13.88
CA GLN A 85 -29.61 30.37 13.05
C GLN A 85 -30.96 30.43 13.78
N LEU A 86 -31.30 29.35 14.50
CA LEU A 86 -32.52 29.29 15.32
C LEU A 86 -32.49 30.35 16.43
N GLN A 87 -31.37 30.44 17.17
CA GLN A 87 -31.19 31.45 18.22
C GLN A 87 -31.28 32.88 17.67
N VAL A 88 -30.67 33.15 16.52
CA VAL A 88 -30.77 34.46 15.86
C VAL A 88 -32.22 34.77 15.49
N SER A 89 -32.96 33.80 14.95
CA SER A 89 -34.37 33.99 14.61
C SER A 89 -35.24 34.26 15.86
N MET A 90 -34.98 33.57 16.97
CA MET A 90 -35.70 33.81 18.22
C MET A 90 -35.43 35.22 18.78
N LEU A 91 -34.15 35.63 18.81
CA LEU A 91 -33.77 36.96 19.25
C LEU A 91 -34.35 38.06 18.35
N GLN A 92 -34.41 37.83 17.03
CA GLN A 92 -35.01 38.77 16.10
C GLN A 92 -36.51 38.95 16.36
N GLN A 93 -37.25 37.85 16.59
CA GLN A 93 -38.67 37.90 16.96
C GLN A 93 -38.90 38.66 18.27
N GLU A 94 -38.01 38.48 19.26
CA GLU A 94 -38.08 39.19 20.54
C GLU A 94 -37.74 40.69 20.40
N ILE A 95 -36.79 41.05 19.54
CA ILE A 95 -36.51 42.46 19.21
C ILE A 95 -37.71 43.10 18.51
N GLU A 96 -38.37 42.40 17.60
CA GLU A 96 -39.55 42.91 16.89
C GLU A 96 -40.76 43.06 17.79
N SER A 97 -40.97 42.15 18.75
CA SER A 97 -42.05 42.26 19.73
C SER A 97 -41.86 43.43 20.70
N LEU A 98 -40.61 43.77 21.04
CA LEU A 98 -40.28 44.91 21.91
C LEU A 98 -40.27 46.27 21.19
N LYS A 99 -40.27 46.28 19.85
CA LYS A 99 -40.33 47.51 19.02
C LYS A 99 -41.77 47.92 18.67
N GLN A 100 -42.77 47.09 18.97
CA GLN A 100 -44.19 47.45 18.91
C GLN A 100 -44.60 48.26 20.15
#